data_AF-A0A7V1BUI8-F1
#
_entry.id   AF-A0A7V1BUI8-F1
#
_cell.length_a   1.000
_cell.length_b   1.000
_cell.length_c   1.000
_cell.angle_alpha   90.00
_cell.angle_beta   90.00
_cell.angle_gamma   90.00
#
_symmetry.space_group_name_H-M   'P 1'
#
loop_
_entity.id
_entity.type
_entity.pdbx_description
1 polymer ?
#
loop_
_entity_poly.entity_id
_entity_poly.type
_entity_poly.pdbx_seq_one_letter_code
_entity_poly.pdbx_strand_id
1 'polypeptide(L)'
;MAAGLLALGAGCGSNASGEAEGNGALKASLTGAGATFPYPLYSKWFDVFNKENPGVSINYQSIGSGGGIKQIIAKTVDFGASDAPMKDKELDAAPAELIHIPTVAGAVAIVYNVNDLDTGLKLTSETLARIFLGEITRWDDPALAADNPGVNLPDEDIAVVHRSDGSGTTNIFTDYLSTANADWKTEVGKGKAVDWPVGIGG
;
A
#
# COMPACT_ATOMS: atom_id res chain seq x y z
N MET A 1 14.00 -9.13 18.18
CA MET A 1 12.96 -8.36 18.88
C MET A 1 13.67 -7.30 19.71
N ALA A 2 13.58 -6.05 19.30
CA ALA A 2 13.98 -4.91 20.12
C ALA A 2 12.87 -3.87 19.96
N ALA A 3 12.10 -3.64 21.02
CA ALA A 3 11.08 -2.60 21.07
C ALA A 3 11.80 -1.25 21.25
N GLY A 4 11.75 -0.41 20.23
CA GLY A 4 12.22 0.98 20.30
C GLY A 4 11.11 1.85 20.87
N LEU A 5 11.26 2.28 22.11
CA LEU A 5 10.40 3.27 22.77
C LEU A 5 10.74 4.66 22.21
N LEU A 6 9.80 5.30 21.50
CA LEU A 6 9.96 6.69 21.05
C LEU A 6 9.47 7.63 22.17
N ALA A 7 10.39 8.27 22.87
CA ALA A 7 10.08 9.30 23.87
C ALA A 7 10.15 10.68 23.21
N LEU A 8 9.02 11.39 23.14
CA LEU A 8 8.95 12.80 22.76
C LEU A 8 9.35 13.67 23.96
N GLY A 9 10.53 14.26 23.92
CA GLY A 9 11.01 15.20 24.93
C GLY A 9 10.55 16.63 24.63
N ALA A 10 9.65 17.16 25.48
CA ALA A 10 9.37 18.60 25.56
C ALA A 10 10.35 19.23 26.55
N GLY A 11 11.24 20.10 26.06
CA GLY A 11 12.20 20.82 26.89
C GLY A 11 11.70 22.22 27.27
N CYS A 12 11.36 22.41 28.55
CA CYS A 12 11.49 23.71 29.24
C CYS A 12 11.90 23.44 30.69
N GLY A 13 12.91 24.18 31.16
CA GLY A 13 13.71 23.82 32.32
C GLY A 13 13.17 24.25 33.68
N SER A 14 14.08 24.06 34.65
CA SER A 14 14.11 24.44 36.07
C SER A 14 13.80 23.33 37.10
N ASN A 15 14.72 23.23 38.05
CA ASN A 15 14.87 22.26 39.14
C ASN A 15 13.60 22.07 39.99
N ALA A 16 13.21 20.81 40.18
CA ALA A 16 12.70 20.32 41.45
C ALA A 16 12.97 18.81 41.53
N SER A 17 13.69 18.40 42.57
CA SER A 17 13.79 17.02 43.03
C SER A 17 12.39 16.54 43.41
N GLY A 18 11.77 15.75 42.54
CA GLY A 18 10.51 15.06 42.78
C GLY A 18 10.66 13.61 42.35
N GLU A 19 10.29 12.71 43.24
CA GLU A 19 10.33 11.26 43.08
C GLU A 19 9.72 10.81 41.75
N ALA A 20 10.37 9.83 41.11
CA ALA A 20 9.85 9.17 39.92
C ALA A 20 8.66 8.27 40.30
N GLU A 21 7.50 8.88 40.55
CA GLU A 21 6.23 8.18 40.47
C GLU A 21 5.65 8.34 39.07
N GLY A 22 5.77 7.27 38.29
CA GLY A 22 5.24 7.21 36.94
C GLY A 22 4.78 5.81 36.56
N ASN A 23 4.19 5.06 37.49
CA ASN A 23 3.44 3.84 37.15
C ASN A 23 2.05 4.21 36.58
N GLY A 24 2.02 5.21 35.71
CA GLY A 24 0.81 5.66 35.04
C GLY A 24 0.57 4.80 33.81
N ALA A 25 -0.56 4.09 33.77
CA ALA A 25 -0.98 3.38 32.57
C ALA A 25 -0.89 4.29 31.34
N LEU A 26 -0.31 3.79 30.25
CA LEU A 26 -0.18 4.54 28.99
C LEU A 26 -1.56 5.07 28.55
N LYS A 27 -1.61 6.37 28.24
CA LYS A 27 -2.81 7.06 27.77
C LYS A 27 -2.51 7.85 26.50
N ALA A 28 -3.20 7.51 25.42
CA ALA A 28 -3.09 8.23 24.15
C ALA A 28 -4.34 7.99 23.31
N SER A 29 -4.72 8.96 22.49
CA SER A 29 -5.69 8.76 21.42
C SER A 29 -5.01 9.15 20.12
N LEU A 30 -4.74 8.15 19.28
CA LEU A 30 -4.02 8.32 18.03
C LEU A 30 -4.97 8.07 16.85
N THR A 31 -4.83 8.90 15.85
CA THR A 31 -5.54 8.83 14.58
C THR A 31 -4.53 8.63 13.47
N GLY A 32 -4.77 7.62 12.64
CA GLY A 32 -3.96 7.32 11.47
C GLY A 32 -4.80 7.15 10.23
N ALA A 33 -4.21 7.38 9.07
CA ALA A 33 -4.87 7.11 7.80
C ALA A 33 -3.88 6.74 6.71
N GLY A 34 -4.33 5.93 5.76
CA GLY A 34 -3.60 5.71 4.52
C GLY A 34 -3.70 4.30 3.97
N ALA A 35 -2.55 3.72 3.68
CA ALA A 35 -2.37 2.44 3.00
C ALA A 35 -3.37 1.36 3.44
N THR A 36 -4.05 0.77 2.46
CA THR A 36 -4.95 -0.37 2.69
C THR A 36 -4.19 -1.69 2.73
N PHE A 37 -3.03 -1.76 2.09
CA PHE A 37 -2.16 -2.94 2.03
C PHE A 37 -1.78 -3.52 3.41
N PRO A 38 -1.30 -2.74 4.40
CA PRO A 38 -0.95 -3.27 5.71
C PRO A 38 -2.13 -3.32 6.70
N TYR A 39 -3.33 -2.88 6.30
CA TYR A 39 -4.47 -2.73 7.21
C TYR A 39 -4.84 -4.00 7.99
N PRO A 40 -4.87 -5.21 7.39
CA PRO A 40 -5.15 -6.43 8.13
C PRO A 40 -4.17 -6.67 9.28
N LEU A 41 -2.90 -6.33 9.10
CA LEU A 41 -1.88 -6.48 10.13
C LEU A 41 -1.96 -5.36 11.17
N TYR A 42 -2.10 -4.11 10.73
CA TYR A 42 -2.23 -2.96 11.63
C TYR A 42 -3.44 -3.09 12.55
N SER A 43 -4.60 -3.44 12.01
CA SER A 43 -5.81 -3.67 12.81
C SER A 43 -5.59 -4.73 13.89
N LYS A 44 -4.85 -5.80 13.57
CA LYS A 44 -4.51 -6.83 14.57
C LYS A 44 -3.53 -6.33 15.62
N TRP A 45 -2.52 -5.56 15.23
CA TRP A 45 -1.57 -4.94 16.16
C TRP A 45 -2.29 -3.97 17.10
N PHE A 46 -3.19 -3.14 16.60
CA PHE A 46 -3.97 -2.22 17.42
C PHE A 46 -4.88 -2.97 18.41
N ASP A 47 -5.55 -4.04 17.98
CA ASP A 47 -6.36 -4.90 18.87
C ASP A 47 -5.53 -5.47 20.03
N VAL A 48 -4.36 -6.05 19.73
CA VAL A 48 -3.49 -6.64 20.75
C VAL A 48 -2.90 -5.56 21.67
N PHE A 49 -2.40 -4.47 21.09
CA PHE A 49 -1.79 -3.37 21.84
C PHE A 49 -2.78 -2.69 22.80
N ASN A 50 -4.01 -2.44 22.35
CA ASN A 50 -5.04 -1.80 23.18
C ASN A 50 -5.51 -2.71 24.34
N LYS A 51 -5.48 -4.03 24.17
CA LYS A 51 -5.77 -4.99 25.27
C LYS A 51 -4.73 -4.94 26.38
N GLU A 52 -3.47 -4.77 26.01
CA GLU A 52 -2.36 -4.60 26.96
C GLU A 52 -2.29 -3.17 27.54
N ASN A 53 -2.83 -2.19 26.80
CA ASN A 53 -2.79 -0.77 27.14
C ASN A 53 -4.20 -0.13 27.03
N PRO A 54 -5.12 -0.39 27.98
CA PRO A 54 -6.51 0.06 27.88
C PRO A 54 -6.71 1.58 27.86
N GLY A 55 -5.69 2.36 28.24
CA GLY A 55 -5.71 3.82 28.14
C GLY A 55 -5.33 4.35 26.75
N VAL A 56 -4.88 3.48 25.83
CA VAL A 56 -4.54 3.85 24.47
C VAL A 56 -5.67 3.46 23.51
N SER A 57 -6.02 4.39 22.63
CA SER A 57 -6.92 4.17 21.50
C SER A 57 -6.19 4.53 20.22
N ILE A 58 -6.29 3.64 19.21
CA ILE A 58 -5.72 3.86 17.88
C ILE A 58 -6.84 3.69 16.86
N ASN A 59 -7.21 4.77 16.20
CA ASN A 59 -8.17 4.79 15.12
C ASN A 59 -7.44 4.88 13.77
N TYR A 60 -7.64 3.92 12.89
CA TYR A 60 -6.98 3.90 11.57
C TYR A 60 -7.98 3.85 10.42
N GLN A 61 -7.86 4.80 9.49
CA GLN A 61 -8.69 4.91 8.31
C GLN A 61 -7.97 4.33 7.09
N SER A 62 -8.47 3.21 6.58
CA SER A 62 -7.94 2.52 5.40
C SER A 62 -8.46 3.18 4.11
N ILE A 63 -7.76 4.21 3.63
CA ILE A 63 -8.22 5.13 2.57
C ILE A 63 -7.26 5.24 1.38
N GLY A 64 -6.25 4.38 1.31
CA GLY A 64 -5.21 4.42 0.30
C GLY A 64 -4.05 5.36 0.65
N SER A 65 -2.87 5.04 0.13
CA SER A 65 -1.60 5.69 0.46
C SER A 65 -1.58 7.18 0.07
N GLY A 66 -2.21 7.54 -1.04
CA GLY A 66 -2.38 8.93 -1.44
C GLY A 66 -3.29 9.72 -0.48
N GLY A 67 -4.32 9.08 0.08
CA GLY A 67 -5.17 9.66 1.13
C GLY A 67 -4.38 9.91 2.42
N GLY A 68 -3.59 8.92 2.86
CA GLY A 68 -2.73 9.05 4.04
C GLY A 68 -1.73 10.19 3.94
N ILE A 69 -1.04 10.31 2.79
CA ILE A 69 -0.10 11.40 2.52
C ILE A 69 -0.81 12.77 2.59
N LYS A 70 -1.99 12.90 1.97
CA LYS A 70 -2.76 14.15 2.02
C LYS A 70 -3.16 14.51 3.45
N GLN A 71 -3.62 13.54 4.24
CA GLN A 71 -4.07 13.78 5.60
C GLN A 71 -2.94 14.14 6.57
N ILE A 72 -1.77 13.50 6.45
CA ILE A 72 -0.62 13.85 7.30
C ILE A 72 -0.07 15.25 6.95
N ILE A 73 0.00 15.61 5.66
CA ILE A 73 0.37 16.97 5.23
C ILE A 73 -0.64 18.00 5.75
N ALA A 74 -1.93 17.68 5.72
CA ALA A 74 -2.99 18.56 6.24
C ALA A 74 -3.09 18.58 7.78
N LYS A 75 -2.25 17.80 8.50
CA LYS A 75 -2.30 17.62 9.96
C LYS A 75 -3.66 17.18 10.49
N THR A 76 -4.41 16.39 9.73
CA THR A 76 -5.71 15.86 10.17
C THR A 76 -5.59 14.52 10.89
N VAL A 77 -4.39 13.92 10.89
CA VAL A 77 -4.05 12.66 11.56
C VAL A 77 -2.70 12.78 12.25
N ASP A 78 -2.47 11.95 13.26
CA ASP A 78 -1.20 11.86 13.98
C ASP A 78 -0.13 11.11 13.17
N PHE A 79 -0.54 10.16 12.33
CA PHE A 79 0.37 9.46 11.42
C PHE A 79 -0.27 9.11 10.06
N GLY A 80 0.52 9.21 9.00
CA GLY A 80 0.17 8.71 7.67
C GLY A 80 0.78 7.33 7.42
N ALA A 81 0.13 6.51 6.62
CA ALA A 81 0.67 5.24 6.14
C ALA A 81 0.69 5.20 4.61
N SER A 82 1.80 4.74 4.03
CA SER A 82 1.98 4.67 2.58
C SER A 82 2.89 3.51 2.17
N ASP A 83 2.51 2.79 1.12
CA ASP A 83 3.36 1.78 0.47
C ASP A 83 4.27 2.38 -0.61
N ALA A 84 4.08 3.66 -0.92
CA ALA A 84 4.92 4.42 -1.82
C ALA A 84 5.63 5.52 -1.03
N PRO A 85 6.97 5.62 -1.09
CA PRO A 85 7.68 6.76 -0.49
C PRO A 85 7.08 8.09 -0.97
N MET A 86 7.00 9.07 -0.07
CA MET A 86 6.60 10.42 -0.48
C MET A 86 7.61 10.97 -1.48
N LYS A 87 7.11 11.63 -2.52
CA LYS A 87 7.94 12.37 -3.48
C LYS A 87 8.51 13.63 -2.80
N ASP A 88 9.63 14.15 -3.29
CA ASP A 88 10.25 15.37 -2.75
C ASP A 88 9.24 16.52 -2.63
N LYS A 89 8.43 16.76 -3.66
CA LYS A 89 7.36 17.77 -3.64
C LYS A 89 6.31 17.54 -2.52
N GLU A 90 6.01 16.29 -2.19
CA GLU A 90 5.09 15.97 -1.09
C GLU A 90 5.75 16.22 0.28
N LEU A 91 7.05 15.95 0.40
CA LEU A 91 7.84 16.25 1.60
C LEU A 91 8.03 17.77 1.79
N ASP A 92 8.32 18.51 0.72
CA ASP A 92 8.45 19.97 0.74
C ASP A 92 7.14 20.67 1.13
N ALA A 93 6.01 20.06 0.78
CA ALA A 93 4.68 20.55 1.16
C ALA A 93 4.33 20.22 2.61
N ALA A 94 5.08 19.34 3.28
CA ALA A 94 4.79 18.96 4.65
C ALA A 94 5.06 20.14 5.60
N PRO A 95 4.16 20.40 6.55
CA PRO A 95 4.26 21.55 7.45
C PRO A 95 5.28 21.36 8.60
N ALA A 96 5.97 20.22 8.61
CA ALA A 96 7.06 19.84 9.50
C ALA A 96 7.84 18.71 8.82
N GLU A 97 9.04 18.41 9.33
CA GLU A 97 9.80 17.24 8.90
C GLU A 97 8.97 15.96 9.14
N LEU A 98 8.76 15.19 8.06
CA LEU A 98 8.13 13.88 8.13
C LEU A 98 9.19 12.80 8.04
N ILE A 99 9.14 11.87 8.98
CA ILE A 99 10.05 10.73 9.03
C ILE A 99 9.32 9.50 8.48
N HIS A 100 9.92 8.82 7.50
CA HIS A 100 9.44 7.53 7.02
C HIS A 100 10.04 6.40 7.85
N ILE A 101 9.20 5.58 8.47
CA ILE A 101 9.62 4.39 9.22
C ILE A 101 9.03 3.16 8.52
N PRO A 102 9.86 2.26 7.95
CA PRO A 102 9.34 1.01 7.39
C PRO A 102 8.82 0.13 8.52
N THR A 103 7.61 -0.39 8.36
CA THR A 103 6.96 -1.21 9.38
C THR A 103 7.03 -2.69 9.04
N VAL A 104 6.64 -3.06 7.81
CA VAL A 104 6.54 -4.44 7.33
C VAL A 104 6.83 -4.56 5.84
N ALA A 105 7.14 -5.78 5.41
CA ALA A 105 7.23 -6.16 4.00
C ALA A 105 6.12 -7.15 3.66
N GLY A 106 5.59 -7.07 2.44
CA GLY A 106 4.61 -7.99 1.89
C GLY A 106 4.72 -8.06 0.37
N ALA A 107 3.82 -8.82 -0.26
CA ALA A 107 3.80 -9.01 -1.70
C ALA A 107 2.48 -8.54 -2.32
N VAL A 108 2.55 -8.04 -3.55
CA VAL A 108 1.38 -7.83 -4.42
C VAL A 108 1.27 -9.04 -5.34
N ALA A 109 0.08 -9.63 -5.43
CA ALA A 109 -0.21 -10.76 -6.30
C ALA A 109 -1.30 -10.38 -7.31
N ILE A 110 -1.24 -10.99 -8.49
CA ILE A 110 -2.30 -10.91 -9.48
C ILE A 110 -3.34 -11.96 -9.13
N VAL A 111 -4.58 -11.50 -9.03
CA VAL A 111 -5.75 -12.35 -8.81
C VAL A 111 -6.60 -12.28 -10.07
N TYR A 112 -7.11 -13.43 -10.50
CA TYR A 112 -7.95 -13.56 -11.68
C TYR A 112 -9.16 -14.43 -11.36
N ASN A 113 -10.19 -14.31 -12.19
CA ASN A 113 -11.35 -15.17 -12.19
C ASN A 113 -11.55 -15.67 -13.61
N VAL A 114 -11.24 -16.95 -13.84
CA VAL A 114 -11.26 -17.61 -15.14
C VAL A 114 -11.91 -18.95 -14.93
N ASN A 115 -12.94 -19.25 -15.72
CA ASN A 115 -13.67 -20.51 -15.58
C ASN A 115 -12.81 -21.69 -16.03
N ASP A 116 -13.11 -22.87 -15.49
CA ASP A 116 -12.56 -24.15 -15.93
C ASP A 116 -11.02 -24.25 -15.91
N LEU A 117 -10.35 -23.49 -15.04
CA LEU A 117 -8.92 -23.64 -14.77
C LEU A 117 -8.64 -24.78 -13.79
N ASP A 118 -8.07 -25.86 -14.32
CA ASP A 118 -7.62 -27.00 -13.51
C ASP A 118 -6.39 -26.67 -12.63
N THR A 119 -5.60 -25.66 -13.03
CA THR A 119 -4.39 -25.22 -12.34
C THR A 119 -4.29 -23.70 -12.36
N GLY A 120 -3.39 -23.14 -11.54
CA GLY A 120 -3.14 -21.70 -11.58
C GLY A 120 -2.38 -21.27 -12.84
N LEU A 121 -2.71 -20.09 -13.35
CA LEU A 121 -2.01 -19.43 -14.45
C LEU A 121 -0.60 -18.97 -14.04
N LYS A 122 0.33 -19.12 -14.97
CA LYS A 122 1.62 -18.46 -15.01
C LYS A 122 1.50 -17.25 -15.90
N LEU A 123 2.01 -16.11 -15.42
CA LEU A 123 2.01 -14.86 -16.14
C LEU A 123 3.44 -14.32 -16.14
N THR A 124 4.04 -14.17 -17.31
CA THR A 124 5.27 -13.41 -17.44
C THR A 124 4.99 -11.92 -17.28
N SER A 125 6.02 -11.12 -17.00
CA SER A 125 5.89 -9.66 -16.95
C SER A 125 5.40 -9.08 -18.27
N GLU A 126 5.80 -9.70 -19.38
CA GLU A 126 5.43 -9.29 -20.74
C GLU A 126 3.94 -9.51 -20.97
N THR A 127 3.45 -10.74 -20.79
CA THR A 127 2.02 -11.07 -20.93
C THR A 127 1.17 -10.21 -19.99
N LEU A 128 1.62 -10.01 -18.74
CA LEU A 128 0.91 -9.19 -17.77
C LEU A 128 0.84 -7.71 -18.20
N ALA A 129 1.94 -7.12 -18.69
CA ALA A 129 1.93 -5.76 -19.19
C ALA A 129 0.96 -5.62 -20.38
N ARG A 130 1.01 -6.56 -21.33
CA ARG A 130 0.16 -6.56 -22.52
C ARG A 130 -1.33 -6.74 -22.21
N ILE A 131 -1.68 -7.47 -21.16
CA ILE A 131 -3.06 -7.52 -20.64
C ILE A 131 -3.50 -6.12 -20.16
N PHE A 132 -2.69 -5.45 -19.34
CA PHE A 132 -3.05 -4.14 -18.78
C PHE A 132 -2.90 -2.98 -19.78
N LEU A 133 -2.18 -3.18 -20.89
CA LEU A 133 -2.17 -2.29 -22.07
C LEU A 133 -3.41 -2.49 -22.97
N GLY A 134 -4.14 -3.60 -22.79
CA GLY A 134 -5.29 -3.94 -23.62
C GLY A 134 -4.94 -4.63 -24.95
N GLU A 135 -3.72 -5.11 -25.10
CA GLU A 135 -3.27 -5.85 -26.28
C GLU A 135 -3.69 -7.33 -26.23
N ILE A 136 -3.66 -7.91 -25.03
CA ILE A 136 -4.19 -9.26 -24.77
C ILE A 136 -5.56 -9.08 -24.12
N THR A 137 -6.60 -9.46 -24.87
CA THR A 137 -8.00 -9.22 -24.48
C THR A 137 -8.78 -10.49 -24.22
N ARG A 138 -8.19 -11.68 -24.45
CA ARG A 138 -8.82 -12.98 -24.23
C ARG A 138 -7.90 -13.94 -23.49
N TRP A 139 -8.48 -14.84 -22.71
CA TRP A 139 -7.74 -15.82 -21.91
C TRP A 139 -7.05 -16.90 -22.74
N ASP A 140 -7.51 -17.18 -23.96
CA ASP A 140 -6.92 -18.15 -24.88
C ASP A 140 -5.85 -17.56 -25.83
N ASP A 141 -5.40 -16.32 -25.56
CA ASP A 141 -4.37 -15.65 -26.38
C ASP A 141 -3.09 -16.51 -26.51
N PRO A 142 -2.49 -16.62 -27.70
CA PRO A 142 -1.31 -17.44 -27.93
C PRO A 142 -0.12 -17.14 -27.00
N ALA A 143 0.07 -15.89 -26.59
CA ALA A 143 1.14 -15.54 -25.64
C ALA A 143 0.85 -16.09 -24.24
N LEU A 144 -0.41 -16.04 -23.80
CA LEU A 144 -0.82 -16.63 -22.53
C LEU A 144 -0.80 -18.16 -22.57
N ALA A 145 -1.18 -18.76 -23.69
CA ALA A 145 -1.04 -20.20 -23.93
C ALA A 145 0.43 -20.65 -23.90
N ALA A 146 1.35 -19.84 -24.45
CA ALA A 146 2.78 -20.12 -24.40
C ALA A 146 3.35 -20.08 -22.97
N ASP A 147 2.85 -19.19 -22.11
CA ASP A 147 3.20 -19.13 -20.69
C ASP A 147 2.65 -20.36 -19.92
N ASN A 148 1.61 -21.03 -20.44
CA ASN A 148 0.83 -22.07 -19.77
C ASN A 148 0.72 -23.37 -20.60
N PRO A 149 1.83 -24.02 -20.97
CA PRO A 149 1.79 -25.23 -21.79
C PRO A 149 1.01 -26.36 -21.11
N GLY A 150 0.02 -26.91 -21.82
CA GLY A 150 -0.83 -28.01 -21.34
C GLY A 150 -2.01 -27.57 -20.47
N VAL A 151 -2.24 -26.27 -20.30
CA VAL A 151 -3.45 -25.73 -19.66
C VAL A 151 -4.50 -25.45 -20.73
N ASN A 152 -5.73 -25.91 -20.50
CA ASN A 152 -6.87 -25.58 -21.36
C ASN A 152 -7.37 -24.18 -20.99
N LEU A 153 -7.02 -23.18 -21.79
CA LEU A 153 -7.45 -21.80 -21.58
C LEU A 153 -8.82 -21.58 -22.23
N PRO A 154 -9.78 -20.95 -21.54
CA PRO A 154 -11.12 -20.72 -22.08
C PRO A 154 -11.12 -19.56 -23.09
N ASP A 155 -12.00 -19.66 -24.08
CA ASP A 155 -12.27 -18.62 -25.06
C ASP A 155 -13.18 -17.53 -24.44
N GLU A 156 -12.64 -16.79 -23.47
CA GLU A 156 -13.33 -15.77 -22.68
C GLU A 156 -12.59 -14.43 -22.72
N ASP A 157 -13.34 -13.32 -22.69
CA ASP A 157 -12.77 -11.97 -22.61
C ASP A 157 -12.12 -11.70 -21.24
N ILE A 158 -11.02 -10.96 -21.26
CA ILE A 158 -10.35 -10.46 -20.06
C ILE A 158 -10.96 -9.11 -19.67
N ALA A 159 -11.53 -9.06 -18.48
CA ALA A 159 -11.92 -7.81 -17.83
C ALA A 159 -10.81 -7.34 -16.88
N VAL A 160 -10.03 -6.33 -17.28
CA VAL A 160 -9.02 -5.71 -16.41
C VAL A 160 -9.70 -4.90 -15.31
N VAL A 161 -9.27 -5.12 -14.07
CA VAL A 161 -9.69 -4.33 -12.90
C VAL A 161 -8.47 -3.70 -12.27
N HIS A 162 -8.58 -2.41 -11.94
CA HIS A 162 -7.51 -1.67 -11.31
C HIS A 162 -8.05 -0.80 -10.17
N ARG A 163 -7.15 -0.26 -9.35
CA ARG A 163 -7.51 0.67 -8.28
C ARG A 163 -7.89 2.02 -8.86
N SER A 164 -8.96 2.60 -8.34
CA SER A 164 -9.45 3.94 -8.70
C SER A 164 -8.86 5.05 -7.81
N ASP A 165 -8.47 4.73 -6.59
CA ASP A 165 -7.91 5.67 -5.61
C ASP A 165 -6.38 5.80 -5.71
N GLY A 166 -5.84 6.85 -5.08
CA GLY A 166 -4.40 7.04 -4.95
C GLY A 166 -3.77 5.94 -4.08
N SER A 167 -3.18 4.94 -4.72
CA SER A 167 -2.87 3.65 -4.12
C SER A 167 -1.37 3.34 -4.13
N GLY A 168 -0.82 2.96 -2.98
CA GLY A 168 0.57 2.49 -2.89
C GLY A 168 0.75 1.14 -3.58
N THR A 169 -0.26 0.27 -3.53
CA THR A 169 -0.29 -0.99 -4.28
C THR A 169 -0.20 -0.75 -5.79
N THR A 170 -0.89 0.27 -6.32
CA THR A 170 -0.75 0.69 -7.72
C THR A 170 0.66 1.15 -8.01
N ASN A 171 1.29 1.90 -7.12
CA ASN A 171 2.67 2.31 -7.29
C ASN A 171 3.62 1.10 -7.36
N ILE A 172 3.47 0.11 -6.49
CA ILE A 172 4.29 -1.12 -6.52
C ILE A 172 4.09 -1.87 -7.85
N PHE A 173 2.84 -2.08 -8.25
CA PHE A 173 2.51 -2.82 -9.47
C PHE A 173 3.03 -2.11 -10.74
N THR A 174 2.80 -0.81 -10.85
CA THR A 174 3.22 -0.02 -12.02
C THR A 174 4.73 0.22 -12.06
N ASP A 175 5.41 0.25 -10.90
CA ASP A 175 6.88 0.25 -10.84
C ASP A 175 7.48 -1.08 -11.33
N TYR A 176 6.87 -2.21 -10.95
CA TYR A 176 7.23 -3.53 -11.47
C TYR A 176 7.08 -3.58 -12.99
N LEU A 177 5.91 -3.20 -13.54
CA LEU A 177 5.69 -3.21 -14.99
C LEU A 177 6.60 -2.23 -15.73
N SER A 178 6.81 -1.02 -15.20
CA SER A 178 7.75 -0.05 -15.80
C SER A 178 9.20 -0.52 -15.80
N THR A 179 9.55 -1.43 -14.89
CA THR A 179 10.90 -2.02 -14.85
C THR A 179 11.01 -3.18 -15.82
N ALA A 180 9.94 -3.96 -15.97
CA ALA A 180 9.97 -5.23 -16.70
C ALA A 180 9.53 -5.13 -18.17
N ASN A 181 8.80 -4.10 -18.56
CA ASN A 181 8.29 -3.91 -19.93
C ASN A 181 8.47 -2.45 -20.40
N ALA A 182 9.08 -2.28 -21.58
CA ALA A 182 9.48 -0.98 -22.11
C ALA A 182 8.30 -0.15 -22.63
N ASP A 183 7.29 -0.83 -23.19
CA ASP A 183 6.10 -0.17 -23.74
C ASP A 183 5.25 0.39 -22.61
N TRP A 184 4.99 -0.40 -21.56
CA TRP A 184 4.38 0.06 -20.31
C TRP A 184 5.10 1.27 -19.73
N LYS A 185 6.44 1.20 -19.63
CA LYS A 185 7.24 2.29 -19.09
C LYS A 185 7.06 3.59 -19.89
N THR A 186 6.94 3.47 -21.20
CA THR A 186 6.85 4.61 -22.12
C THR A 186 5.44 5.18 -22.16
N GLU A 187 4.42 4.32 -22.20
CA GLU A 187 3.02 4.71 -22.37
C GLU A 187 2.34 5.09 -21.06
N VAL A 188 2.60 4.36 -19.98
CA VAL A 188 1.89 4.50 -18.70
C VAL A 188 2.82 4.98 -17.58
N GLY A 189 4.00 4.37 -17.48
CA GLY A 189 4.95 4.64 -16.40
C GLY A 189 4.47 4.15 -15.03
N LYS A 190 4.87 4.87 -13.97
CA LYS A 190 4.64 4.46 -12.58
C LYS A 190 4.10 5.56 -11.69
N GLY A 191 3.26 5.17 -10.73
CA GLY A 191 2.80 6.09 -9.70
C GLY A 191 1.67 5.53 -8.85
N LYS A 192 1.28 6.31 -7.83
CA LYS A 192 0.10 6.01 -7.00
C LYS A 192 -1.22 6.11 -7.78
N ALA A 193 -1.21 6.84 -8.89
CA ALA A 193 -2.27 6.96 -9.88
C ALA A 193 -1.59 7.10 -11.24
N VAL A 194 -2.17 6.45 -12.25
CA VAL A 194 -1.71 6.46 -13.66
C VAL A 194 -2.94 6.52 -14.56
N ASP A 195 -2.73 6.93 -15.81
CA ASP A 195 -3.77 6.90 -16.84
C ASP A 195 -3.84 5.47 -17.39
N TRP A 196 -4.74 4.66 -16.84
CA TRP A 196 -4.91 3.26 -17.22
C TRP A 196 -5.41 3.13 -18.67
N PRO A 197 -4.75 2.34 -19.54
CA PRO A 197 -5.18 2.17 -20.94
C PRO A 197 -6.55 1.50 -21.08
N VAL A 198 -6.81 0.50 -20.22
CA VAL A 198 -8.03 -0.30 -20.23
C VAL A 198 -8.46 -0.66 -18.81
N GLY A 199 -9.70 -1.15 -18.69
CA GLY A 199 -10.22 -1.74 -17.48
C GLY A 199 -11.16 -0.82 -16.70
N ILE A 200 -11.58 -1.33 -15.55
CA ILE A 200 -12.55 -0.69 -14.67
C ILE A 200 -11.88 -0.37 -13.34
N GLY A 201 -11.96 0.90 -12.93
CA GLY A 201 -11.49 1.34 -11.62
C GLY A 201 -12.46 0.98 -10.51
N GLY A 202 -11.94 0.39 -9.43
CA GLY A 202 -12.67 0.07 -8.19
C GLY A 202 -11.85 0.32 -6.93
#